data_AF-A0A1R2C062-F1
#
_entry.id   AF-A0A1R2C062-F1
#
_cell.length_a   1.000
_cell.length_b   1.000
_cell.length_c   1.000
_cell.angle_alpha   90.00
_cell.angle_beta   90.00
_cell.angle_gamma   90.00
#
_symmetry.space_group_name_H-M   'P 1'
#
loop_
_entity.id
_entity.type
_entity.pdbx_description
1 polymer ?
#
loop_
_entity_poly.entity_id
_entity_poly.type
_entity_poly.pdbx_seq_one_letter_code
_entity_poly.pdbx_strand_id
1 'polypeptide(L)'
;MEDNKSELDVHIRNLCILIHTELESIGSPFPSSETIASILTLDSFKCLNYITKIVDQALEAKKNAKDISSYSEFLNNESYQKEMQKLENEIRNHIKIEQQMKLYADALEEKNQQIENQGKDLKKKVQNCLDPLKLENKTLKQQISTITKEIADLKKTQEIKVLDQSSKDVSKIKQRDSIKSTEMDKKIARADFEHNRVSKSLTEIEKEYQQQKKDNEELKKILKEFLGKNIEESKEQGLLYKSKYERKCIELDYMKKRMKAIEAANTRNNRSITPAINKVGNSSQKNLRKASSTEKMRVGRIEKIVQKTDREQAEKKRLPLSFTARDKNIR
;
A
#
# COMPACT_ATOMS: atom_id res chain seq x y z
N MET A 1 48.57 42.37 -109.75
CA MET A 1 49.11 42.25 -108.38
C MET A 1 48.30 41.18 -107.71
N GLU A 2 48.66 39.92 -107.95
CA GLU A 2 48.07 38.79 -107.23
C GLU A 2 49.08 38.37 -106.18
N ASP A 3 48.59 38.39 -104.94
CA ASP A 3 49.35 38.27 -103.71
C ASP A 3 50.03 36.90 -103.59
N ASN A 4 51.34 36.93 -103.32
CA ASN A 4 52.03 35.85 -102.64
C ASN A 4 51.44 35.73 -101.22
N LYS A 5 50.31 35.04 -101.07
CA LYS A 5 49.84 34.61 -99.74
C LYS A 5 50.99 33.83 -99.12
N SER A 6 51.41 34.22 -97.91
CA SER A 6 52.50 33.53 -97.24
C SER A 6 52.10 32.08 -97.02
N GLU A 7 53.06 31.16 -97.12
CA GLU A 7 52.83 29.72 -96.88
C GLU A 7 52.09 29.46 -95.54
N LEU A 8 52.36 30.31 -94.54
CA LEU A 8 51.73 30.32 -93.23
C LEU A 8 50.22 30.60 -93.29
N ASP A 9 49.78 31.55 -94.13
CA ASP A 9 48.36 31.90 -94.29
C ASP A 9 47.55 30.74 -94.85
N VAL A 10 48.15 30.01 -95.79
CA VAL A 10 47.56 28.79 -96.37
C VAL A 10 47.47 27.69 -95.31
N HIS A 11 48.51 27.51 -94.49
CA HIS A 11 48.53 26.51 -93.43
C HIS A 11 47.49 26.78 -92.34
N ILE A 12 47.38 28.04 -91.87
CA ILE A 12 46.37 28.47 -90.89
C ILE A 12 44.96 28.18 -91.41
N ARG A 13 44.70 28.48 -92.68
CA ARG A 13 43.40 28.24 -93.31
C ARG A 13 43.11 26.74 -93.44
N ASN A 14 44.08 25.95 -93.87
CA ASN A 14 43.94 24.50 -93.98
C ASN A 14 43.67 23.86 -92.60
N LEU A 15 44.34 24.33 -91.55
CA LEU A 15 44.11 23.87 -90.19
C LEU A 15 42.69 24.22 -89.71
N CYS A 16 42.22 25.43 -90.01
CA CYS A 16 40.86 25.86 -89.70
C CYS A 16 39.80 24.97 -90.37
N ILE A 17 40.00 24.67 -91.66
CA ILE A 17 39.13 23.77 -92.43
C ILE A 17 39.14 22.37 -91.82
N LEU A 18 40.33 21.82 -91.54
CA LEU A 18 40.46 20.47 -90.99
C LEU A 18 39.74 20.35 -89.63
N ILE A 19 39.95 21.31 -88.73
CA ILE A 19 39.25 21.33 -87.43
C ILE A 19 37.74 21.41 -87.64
N HIS A 20 37.28 22.26 -88.55
CA HIS A 20 35.85 22.41 -88.83
C HIS A 20 35.23 21.12 -89.38
N THR A 21 35.86 20.48 -90.35
CA THR A 21 35.37 19.23 -90.95
C THR A 21 35.34 18.08 -89.94
N GLU A 22 36.35 18.00 -89.08
CA GLU A 22 36.38 16.99 -88.02
C GLU A 22 35.25 17.22 -87.00
N LEU A 23 35.01 18.47 -86.57
CA LEU A 23 33.92 18.81 -85.66
C LEU A 23 32.53 18.54 -86.24
N GLU A 24 32.33 18.83 -87.53
CA GLU A 24 31.09 18.54 -88.25
C GLU A 24 30.87 17.03 -88.37
N SER A 25 31.92 16.26 -88.67
CA SER A 25 31.85 14.79 -88.79
C SER A 25 31.47 14.07 -87.49
N ILE A 26 31.87 14.64 -86.34
CA ILE A 26 31.59 14.09 -85.00
C ILE A 26 30.18 14.49 -84.53
N GLY A 27 29.42 15.27 -85.33
CA GLY A 27 28.08 15.73 -84.97
C GLY A 27 28.09 16.64 -83.75
N SER A 28 29.18 17.39 -83.57
CA SER A 28 29.39 18.19 -82.38
C SER A 28 28.35 19.31 -82.26
N PRO A 29 27.81 19.58 -81.04
CA PRO A 29 26.92 20.72 -80.81
C PRO A 29 27.65 22.07 -80.78
N PHE A 30 28.97 22.11 -81.03
CA PHE A 30 29.67 23.38 -81.17
C PHE A 30 29.08 24.14 -82.37
N PRO A 31 28.62 25.39 -82.19
CA PRO A 31 27.96 26.14 -83.25
C PRO A 31 28.98 26.49 -84.33
N SER A 32 29.08 25.66 -85.35
CA SER A 32 29.61 26.02 -86.66
C SER A 32 28.59 26.94 -87.35
N SER A 33 28.48 28.19 -86.89
CA SER A 33 27.64 29.18 -87.58
C SER A 33 28.17 29.52 -88.98
N GLU A 34 29.41 29.15 -89.25
CA GLU A 34 30.11 29.37 -90.50
C GLU A 34 30.13 28.07 -91.29
N THR A 35 29.71 28.13 -92.56
CA THR A 35 29.87 27.01 -93.50
C THR A 35 31.33 26.91 -93.95
N ILE A 36 31.75 25.74 -94.45
CA ILE A 36 33.08 25.56 -95.07
C ILE A 36 33.34 26.62 -96.15
N ALA A 37 32.30 26.99 -96.92
CA ALA A 37 32.38 28.04 -97.93
C ALA A 37 32.74 29.41 -97.33
N SER A 38 32.19 29.78 -96.17
CA SER A 38 32.59 31.01 -95.47
C SER A 38 34.02 30.94 -94.92
N ILE A 39 34.45 29.79 -94.41
CA ILE A 39 35.81 29.59 -93.87
C ILE A 39 36.87 29.73 -94.97
N LEU A 40 36.59 29.22 -96.17
CA LEU A 40 37.48 29.35 -97.33
C LEU A 40 37.72 30.81 -97.72
N THR A 41 36.79 31.73 -97.40
CA THR A 41 36.90 33.16 -97.68
C THR A 41 37.49 33.99 -96.55
N LEU A 42 37.70 33.41 -95.36
CA LEU A 42 38.25 34.14 -94.21
C LEU A 42 39.71 34.55 -94.44
N ASP A 43 40.09 35.65 -93.79
CA ASP A 43 41.49 36.01 -93.62
C ASP A 43 42.14 35.13 -92.54
N SER A 44 43.46 35.00 -92.58
CA SER A 44 44.20 34.10 -91.68
C SER A 44 44.04 34.48 -90.21
N PHE A 45 43.87 35.77 -89.91
CA PHE A 45 43.67 36.24 -88.54
C PHE A 45 42.31 35.81 -87.98
N LYS A 46 41.24 35.86 -88.78
CA LYS A 46 39.92 35.33 -88.43
C LYS A 46 39.94 33.81 -88.30
N CYS A 47 40.67 33.10 -89.16
CA CYS A 47 40.86 31.65 -89.01
C CYS A 47 41.53 31.31 -87.67
N LEU A 48 42.59 32.03 -87.28
CA LEU A 48 43.22 31.85 -85.97
C LEU A 48 42.25 32.13 -84.82
N ASN A 49 41.48 33.22 -84.89
CA ASN A 49 40.48 33.54 -83.85
C ASN A 49 39.39 32.47 -83.75
N TYR A 50 38.98 31.89 -84.88
CA TYR A 50 38.02 30.79 -84.91
C TYR A 50 38.58 29.53 -84.24
N ILE A 51 39.82 29.16 -84.58
CA ILE A 51 40.54 28.03 -83.95
C ILE A 51 40.67 28.26 -82.44
N THR A 52 41.08 29.45 -82.01
CA THR A 52 41.21 29.80 -80.58
C THR A 52 39.89 29.65 -79.84
N LYS A 53 38.78 30.16 -80.42
CA LYS A 53 37.44 30.01 -79.82
C LYS A 53 37.04 28.55 -79.64
N ILE A 54 37.32 27.71 -80.64
CA ILE A 54 37.04 26.26 -80.55
C ILE A 54 37.87 25.63 -79.43
N VAL A 55 39.15 25.98 -79.33
CA VAL A 55 40.04 25.46 -78.29
C VAL A 55 39.55 25.89 -76.90
N ASP A 56 39.18 27.15 -76.72
CA ASP A 56 38.64 27.65 -75.46
C ASP A 56 37.33 26.93 -75.07
N GLN A 57 36.42 26.76 -76.03
CA GLN A 57 35.18 26.00 -75.82
C GLN A 57 35.44 24.53 -75.48
N ALA A 58 36.41 23.89 -76.12
CA ALA A 58 36.80 22.52 -75.82
C ALA A 58 37.42 22.38 -74.42
N LEU A 59 38.23 23.37 -74.00
CA LEU A 59 38.79 23.42 -72.65
C LEU A 59 37.71 23.64 -71.58
N GLU A 60 36.73 24.50 -71.86
CA GLU A 60 35.58 24.72 -70.98
C GLU A 60 34.70 23.47 -70.86
N ALA A 61 34.38 22.82 -71.98
CA ALA A 61 33.64 21.56 -71.99
C ALA A 61 34.37 20.47 -71.19
N LYS A 62 35.71 20.38 -71.30
CA LYS A 62 36.52 19.44 -70.52
C LYS A 62 36.46 19.72 -69.01
N LYS A 63 36.49 20.99 -68.60
CA LYS A 63 36.32 21.37 -67.18
C LYS A 63 34.93 20.97 -66.67
N ASN A 64 33.89 21.33 -67.42
CA ASN A 64 32.51 20.99 -67.07
C ASN A 64 32.29 19.47 -66.97
N ALA A 65 32.88 18.69 -67.87
CA ALA A 65 32.83 17.22 -67.81
C ALA A 65 33.50 16.66 -66.55
N LYS A 66 34.63 17.25 -66.12
CA LYS A 66 35.32 16.86 -64.88
C LYS A 66 34.48 17.19 -63.64
N ASP A 67 33.81 18.34 -63.63
CA ASP A 67 32.94 18.74 -62.53
C ASP A 67 31.71 17.83 -62.44
N ILE A 68 31.13 17.44 -63.58
CA ILE A 68 30.02 16.46 -63.64
C ILE A 68 30.47 15.08 -63.12
N SER A 69 31.67 14.63 -63.49
CA SER A 69 32.23 13.36 -62.97
C SER A 69 32.43 13.41 -61.45
N SER A 70 32.90 14.54 -60.93
CA SER A 70 33.09 14.72 -59.49
C SER A 70 31.74 14.75 -58.75
N TYR A 71 30.70 15.34 -59.37
CA TYR A 71 29.35 15.37 -58.84
C TYR A 71 28.68 13.98 -58.86
N SER A 72 28.90 13.17 -59.90
CA SER A 72 28.38 11.81 -59.96
C SER A 72 29.02 10.90 -58.91
N GLU A 73 30.32 11.06 -58.65
CA GLU A 73 31.01 10.38 -57.55
C GLU A 73 30.46 10.80 -56.18
N PHE A 74 30.13 12.08 -55.99
CA PHE A 74 29.46 12.56 -54.78
C PHE A 74 28.06 11.97 -54.60
N LEU A 75 27.25 11.92 -55.66
CA LEU A 75 25.92 11.29 -55.61
C LEU A 75 26.00 9.80 -55.30
N ASN A 76 27.04 9.11 -55.78
CA ASN A 76 27.29 7.70 -55.51
C ASN A 76 28.00 7.45 -54.17
N ASN A 77 28.23 8.49 -53.36
CA ASN A 77 28.80 8.34 -52.04
C ASN A 77 27.78 7.70 -51.09
N GLU A 78 27.92 6.40 -50.89
CA GLU A 78 27.05 5.57 -50.05
C GLU A 78 26.96 6.09 -48.61
N SER A 79 28.04 6.68 -48.08
CA SER A 79 28.03 7.25 -46.73
C SER A 79 27.09 8.45 -46.61
N TYR A 80 27.10 9.33 -47.62
CA TYR A 80 26.21 10.50 -47.65
C TYR A 80 24.74 10.06 -47.80
N GLN A 81 24.47 9.10 -48.68
CA GLN A 81 23.12 8.56 -48.84
C GLN A 81 22.59 7.90 -47.56
N LYS A 82 23.42 7.12 -46.86
CA LYS A 82 23.05 6.52 -45.57
C LYS A 82 22.73 7.57 -44.51
N GLU A 83 23.53 8.62 -44.43
CA GLU A 83 23.30 9.68 -43.46
C GLU A 83 22.02 10.48 -43.78
N MET A 84 21.77 10.75 -45.06
CA MET A 84 20.50 11.35 -45.51
C MET A 84 19.29 10.48 -45.15
N GLN A 85 19.36 9.16 -45.36
CA GLN A 85 18.28 8.25 -44.98
C GLN A 85 18.05 8.22 -43.45
N LYS A 86 19.10 8.30 -42.64
CA LYS A 86 18.96 8.42 -41.18
C LYS A 86 18.22 9.70 -40.81
N LEU A 87 18.62 10.85 -41.37
CA LEU A 87 17.97 12.12 -41.12
C LEU A 87 16.51 12.11 -41.58
N GLU A 88 16.20 11.54 -42.74
CA GLU A 88 14.82 11.37 -43.20
C GLU A 88 13.99 10.50 -42.24
N ASN A 89 14.57 9.42 -41.71
CA ASN A 89 13.91 8.56 -40.74
C ASN A 89 13.69 9.28 -39.40
N GLU A 90 14.66 10.07 -38.94
CA GLU A 90 14.52 10.93 -37.75
C GLU A 90 13.40 11.94 -37.94
N ILE A 91 13.35 12.64 -39.08
CA ILE A 91 12.27 13.58 -39.41
C ILE A 91 10.90 12.89 -39.38
N ARG A 92 10.77 11.70 -40.00
CA ARG A 92 9.51 10.93 -39.98
C ARG A 92 9.11 10.52 -38.55
N ASN A 93 10.08 10.12 -37.73
CA ASN A 93 9.82 9.78 -36.34
C ASN A 93 9.40 10.99 -35.52
N HIS A 94 10.05 12.14 -35.71
CA HIS A 94 9.68 13.40 -35.06
C HIS A 94 8.25 13.81 -35.41
N ILE A 95 7.87 13.78 -36.69
CA ILE A 95 6.50 14.05 -37.14
C ILE A 95 5.50 13.12 -36.47
N LYS A 96 5.82 11.82 -36.38
CA LYS A 96 4.94 10.83 -35.74
C LYS A 96 4.75 11.12 -34.25
N ILE A 97 5.82 11.44 -33.52
CA ILE A 97 5.75 11.78 -32.10
C ILE A 97 4.95 13.07 -31.91
N GLU A 98 5.19 14.09 -32.72
CA GLU A 98 4.47 15.36 -32.66
C GLU A 98 2.97 15.19 -32.90
N GLN A 99 2.59 14.38 -33.90
CA GLN A 99 1.19 14.04 -34.16
C GLN A 99 0.55 13.29 -32.98
N GLN A 100 1.28 12.36 -32.35
CA GLN A 100 0.80 11.65 -31.17
C GLN A 100 0.61 12.59 -29.97
N MET A 101 1.57 13.50 -29.75
CA MET A 101 1.47 14.51 -28.69
C MET A 101 0.29 15.45 -28.91
N LYS A 102 0.04 15.87 -30.16
CA LYS A 102 -1.10 16.70 -30.50
C LYS A 102 -2.43 16.00 -30.21
N LEU A 103 -2.61 14.76 -30.68
CA LEU A 103 -3.82 13.98 -30.39
C LEU A 103 -4.04 13.79 -28.89
N TYR A 104 -2.96 13.59 -28.13
CA TYR A 104 -3.04 13.46 -26.68
C TYR A 104 -3.43 14.77 -25.99
N ALA A 105 -2.88 15.91 -26.45
CA ALA A 105 -3.24 17.23 -25.96
C ALA A 105 -4.72 17.53 -26.22
N ASP A 106 -5.21 17.29 -27.44
CA ASP A 106 -6.61 17.48 -27.82
C ASP A 106 -7.55 16.63 -26.94
N ALA A 107 -7.19 15.38 -26.69
CA ALA A 107 -7.97 14.48 -25.83
C ALA A 107 -7.98 14.91 -24.35
N LEU A 108 -6.88 15.51 -23.85
CA LEU A 108 -6.84 16.09 -22.51
C LEU A 108 -7.67 17.35 -22.41
N GLU A 109 -7.64 18.20 -23.43
CA GLU A 109 -8.46 19.40 -23.48
C GLU A 109 -9.95 19.06 -23.46
N GLU A 110 -10.37 18.07 -24.25
CA GLU A 110 -11.75 17.58 -24.25
C GLU A 110 -12.17 17.07 -22.85
N LYS A 111 -11.32 16.26 -22.20
CA LYS A 111 -11.58 15.78 -20.83
C LYS A 111 -11.70 16.92 -19.83
N ASN A 112 -10.83 17.92 -19.92
CA ASN A 112 -10.90 19.10 -19.05
C ASN A 112 -12.21 19.87 -19.26
N GLN A 113 -12.62 20.09 -20.51
CA GLN A 113 -13.90 20.72 -20.82
C GLN A 113 -15.09 19.92 -20.26
N GLN A 114 -15.06 18.59 -20.36
CA GLN A 114 -16.09 17.72 -19.78
C GLN A 114 -16.14 17.85 -18.25
N ILE A 115 -15.00 17.84 -17.57
CA ILE A 115 -14.91 18.01 -16.11
C ILE A 115 -15.43 19.39 -15.69
N GLU A 116 -15.06 20.45 -16.41
CA GLU A 116 -15.56 21.80 -16.13
C GLU A 116 -17.07 21.90 -16.27
N ASN A 117 -17.64 21.30 -17.33
CA ASN A 117 -19.08 21.29 -17.56
C ASN A 117 -19.80 20.50 -16.46
N GLN A 118 -19.27 19.33 -16.07
CA GLN A 118 -19.79 18.56 -14.93
C GLN A 118 -19.71 19.35 -13.63
N GLY A 119 -18.63 20.09 -13.39
CA GLY A 119 -18.46 20.96 -12.22
C GLY A 119 -19.48 22.10 -12.19
N LYS A 120 -19.73 22.74 -13.34
CA LYS A 120 -20.77 23.79 -13.49
C LYS A 120 -22.17 23.22 -13.21
N ASP A 121 -22.49 22.06 -13.76
CA ASP A 121 -23.77 21.38 -13.55
C ASP A 121 -23.96 20.96 -12.09
N LEU A 122 -22.93 20.41 -11.46
CA LEU A 122 -22.97 20.03 -10.06
C LEU A 122 -23.15 21.25 -9.16
N LYS A 123 -22.44 22.34 -9.44
CA LYS A 123 -22.61 23.62 -8.72
C LYS A 123 -24.04 24.15 -8.86
N LYS A 124 -24.63 24.08 -10.06
CA LYS A 124 -26.02 24.47 -10.31
C LYS A 124 -27.00 23.57 -9.54
N LYS A 125 -26.80 22.26 -9.53
CA LYS A 125 -27.62 21.31 -8.75
C LYS A 125 -27.53 21.60 -7.25
N VAL A 126 -26.32 21.79 -6.73
CA VAL A 126 -26.10 22.13 -5.32
C VAL A 126 -26.80 23.43 -4.97
N GLN A 127 -26.67 24.47 -5.81
CA GLN A 127 -27.33 25.75 -5.60
C GLN A 127 -28.85 25.61 -5.57
N ASN A 128 -29.42 24.87 -6.53
CA ASN A 128 -30.86 24.59 -6.61
C ASN A 128 -31.40 23.84 -5.39
N CYS A 129 -30.59 23.05 -4.70
CA CYS A 129 -30.98 22.39 -3.44
C CYS A 129 -30.73 23.29 -2.21
N LEU A 130 -29.65 24.06 -2.23
CA LEU A 130 -29.23 24.89 -1.10
C LEU A 130 -30.18 26.07 -0.88
N ASP A 131 -30.68 26.69 -1.95
CA ASP A 131 -31.56 27.86 -1.85
C ASP A 131 -32.92 27.54 -1.21
N PRO A 132 -33.64 26.47 -1.59
CA PRO A 132 -34.83 26.01 -0.88
C PRO A 132 -34.55 25.69 0.59
N LEU A 133 -33.46 24.99 0.90
CA LEU A 133 -33.10 24.65 2.28
C LEU A 133 -32.80 25.90 3.12
N LYS A 134 -32.14 26.91 2.54
CA LYS A 134 -31.92 28.21 3.22
C LYS A 134 -33.24 28.91 3.49
N LEU A 135 -34.17 28.90 2.53
CA LEU A 135 -35.49 29.49 2.69
C LEU A 135 -36.29 28.76 3.78
N GLU A 136 -36.34 27.44 3.75
CA GLU A 136 -37.00 26.61 4.75
C GLU A 136 -36.42 26.83 6.14
N ASN A 137 -35.09 26.86 6.28
CA ASN A 137 -34.43 27.14 7.55
C ASN A 137 -34.80 28.52 8.11
N LYS A 138 -34.92 29.54 7.25
CA LYS A 138 -35.38 30.87 7.65
C LYS A 138 -36.82 30.83 8.14
N THR A 139 -37.71 30.12 7.45
CA THR A 139 -39.11 29.95 7.84
C THR A 139 -39.23 29.24 9.18
N LEU A 140 -38.51 28.13 9.38
CA LEU A 140 -38.50 27.38 10.65
C LEU A 140 -37.99 28.23 11.81
N LYS A 141 -36.95 29.05 11.60
CA LYS A 141 -36.47 30.00 12.63
C LYS A 141 -37.53 31.03 13.02
N GLN A 142 -38.30 31.53 12.06
CA GLN A 142 -39.40 32.44 12.34
C GLN A 142 -40.51 31.73 13.15
N GLN A 143 -40.89 30.51 12.76
CA GLN A 143 -41.88 29.72 13.51
C GLN A 143 -41.43 29.44 14.95
N ILE A 144 -40.18 29.04 15.16
CA ILE A 144 -39.62 28.83 16.50
C ILE A 144 -39.69 30.12 17.32
N SER A 145 -39.35 31.26 16.74
CA SER A 145 -39.43 32.57 17.41
C SER A 145 -40.85 32.91 17.84
N THR A 146 -41.85 32.68 16.97
CA THR A 146 -43.26 32.89 17.27
C THR A 146 -43.73 31.99 18.42
N ILE A 147 -43.49 30.67 18.32
CA ILE A 147 -43.89 29.71 19.37
C ILE A 147 -43.20 30.03 20.69
N THR A 148 -41.93 30.45 20.66
CA THR A 148 -41.20 30.84 21.88
C THR A 148 -41.84 32.05 22.56
N LYS A 149 -42.32 33.03 21.80
CA LYS A 149 -43.08 34.16 22.33
C LYS A 149 -44.41 33.72 22.93
N GLU A 150 -45.17 32.89 22.22
CA GLU A 150 -46.45 32.35 22.72
C GLU A 150 -46.27 31.59 24.05
N ILE A 151 -45.23 30.77 24.17
CA ILE A 151 -44.90 30.07 25.43
C ILE A 151 -44.59 31.09 26.54
N ALA A 152 -43.83 32.15 26.25
CA ALA A 152 -43.51 33.17 27.24
C ALA A 152 -44.76 33.92 27.72
N ASP A 153 -45.68 34.23 26.82
CA ASP A 153 -46.94 34.91 27.13
C ASP A 153 -47.91 34.02 27.91
N LEU A 154 -47.97 32.72 27.57
CA LEU A 154 -48.72 31.72 28.33
C LEU A 154 -48.19 31.55 29.76
N LYS A 155 -46.86 31.55 29.93
CA LYS A 155 -46.24 31.50 31.27
C LYS A 155 -46.61 32.73 32.10
N LYS A 156 -46.53 33.93 31.54
CA LYS A 156 -46.94 35.16 32.22
C LYS A 156 -48.41 35.14 32.64
N THR A 157 -49.31 34.68 31.76
CA THR A 157 -50.74 34.57 32.10
C THR A 157 -51.01 33.51 33.16
N GLN A 158 -50.25 32.41 33.18
CA GLN A 158 -50.33 31.41 34.24
C GLN A 158 -49.84 31.96 35.58
N GLU A 159 -48.73 32.69 35.63
CA GLU A 159 -48.23 33.36 36.84
C GLU A 159 -49.24 34.36 37.40
N ILE A 160 -49.90 35.15 36.54
CA ILE A 160 -50.94 36.10 36.96
C ILE A 160 -52.15 35.38 37.59
N LYS A 161 -52.60 34.26 37.00
CA LYS A 161 -53.70 33.45 37.56
C LYS A 161 -53.37 32.82 38.92
N VAL A 162 -52.12 32.39 39.11
CA VAL A 162 -51.66 31.86 40.41
C VAL A 162 -51.61 32.97 41.47
N LEU A 163 -51.23 34.19 41.08
CA LEU A 163 -51.20 35.34 41.98
C LEU A 163 -52.60 35.71 42.50
N ASP A 164 -53.62 35.73 41.62
CA ASP A 164 -55.00 36.08 41.96
C ASP A 164 -55.66 35.08 42.93
N GLN A 165 -55.37 33.78 42.75
CA GLN A 165 -55.90 32.72 43.62
C GLN A 165 -55.19 32.66 44.99
N SER A 166 -53.95 33.16 45.09
CA SER A 166 -53.11 33.05 46.29
C SER A 166 -53.40 34.07 47.40
N SER A 167 -54.20 35.10 47.14
CA SER A 167 -54.43 36.20 48.11
C SER A 167 -55.32 35.83 49.31
N LYS A 168 -56.08 34.72 49.26
CA LYS A 168 -56.97 34.28 50.36
C LYS A 168 -56.42 33.17 51.26
N ASP A 169 -55.39 32.42 50.85
CA ASP A 169 -54.92 31.22 51.59
C ASP A 169 -53.55 31.38 52.29
N VAL A 170 -52.85 32.49 52.09
CA VAL A 170 -51.47 32.68 52.59
C VAL A 170 -51.36 32.83 54.12
N SER A 171 -52.45 33.14 54.84
CA SER A 171 -52.38 33.29 56.31
C SER A 171 -52.43 31.96 57.07
N LYS A 172 -53.01 30.89 56.51
CA LYS A 172 -53.07 29.56 57.14
C LYS A 172 -51.88 28.66 56.80
N ILE A 173 -51.20 28.92 55.67
CA ILE A 173 -50.08 28.09 55.18
C ILE A 173 -48.77 28.39 55.94
N LYS A 174 -48.50 29.65 56.31
CA LYS A 174 -47.26 30.03 57.02
C LYS A 174 -47.05 29.33 58.38
N GLN A 175 -48.12 29.04 59.13
CA GLN A 175 -48.00 28.25 60.37
C GLN A 175 -47.80 26.75 60.11
N ARG A 176 -48.41 26.22 59.04
CA ARG A 176 -48.32 24.78 58.71
C ARG A 176 -46.97 24.41 58.09
N ASP A 177 -46.38 25.33 57.32
CA ASP A 177 -45.07 25.14 56.68
C ASP A 177 -43.91 25.30 57.67
N SER A 178 -44.05 26.15 58.70
CA SER A 178 -43.08 26.25 59.80
C SER A 178 -42.95 24.91 60.56
N ILE A 179 -44.08 24.29 60.91
CA ILE A 179 -44.08 22.99 61.61
C ILE A 179 -43.51 21.89 60.71
N LYS A 180 -43.94 21.82 59.45
CA LYS A 180 -43.42 20.84 58.48
C LYS A 180 -41.92 21.03 58.20
N SER A 181 -41.42 22.26 58.14
CA SER A 181 -40.00 22.54 57.96
C SER A 181 -39.19 21.95 59.11
N THR A 182 -39.59 22.21 60.37
CA THR A 182 -38.89 21.64 61.53
C THR A 182 -38.99 20.11 61.62
N GLU A 183 -40.07 19.50 61.15
CA GLU A 183 -40.18 18.04 61.04
C GLU A 183 -39.28 17.46 59.95
N MET A 184 -39.15 18.14 58.81
CA MET A 184 -38.25 17.74 57.73
C MET A 184 -36.79 17.90 58.15
N ASP A 185 -36.44 18.97 58.86
CA ASP A 185 -35.10 19.18 59.42
C ASP A 185 -34.73 18.07 60.41
N LYS A 186 -35.68 17.63 61.27
CA LYS A 186 -35.48 16.47 62.16
C LYS A 186 -35.31 15.16 61.38
N LYS A 187 -36.02 14.98 60.26
CA LYS A 187 -35.86 13.80 59.40
C LYS A 187 -34.52 13.80 58.68
N ILE A 188 -34.07 14.95 58.20
CA ILE A 188 -32.74 15.13 57.60
C ILE A 188 -31.67 14.81 58.64
N ALA A 189 -31.73 15.38 59.85
CA ALA A 189 -30.78 15.09 60.91
C ALA A 189 -30.73 13.59 61.29
N ARG A 190 -31.87 12.89 61.30
CA ARG A 190 -31.91 11.44 61.51
C ARG A 190 -31.30 10.67 60.34
N ALA A 191 -31.60 11.08 59.11
CA ALA A 191 -31.04 10.46 57.91
C ALA A 191 -29.52 10.65 57.86
N ASP A 192 -29.01 11.82 58.21
CA ASP A 192 -27.58 12.12 58.30
C ASP A 192 -26.90 11.29 59.39
N PHE A 193 -27.55 11.12 60.55
CA PHE A 193 -27.05 10.27 61.62
C PHE A 193 -26.94 8.80 61.17
N GLU A 194 -27.99 8.26 60.54
CA GLU A 194 -27.98 6.89 60.01
C GLU A 194 -26.98 6.73 58.86
N HIS A 195 -26.89 7.71 57.96
CA HIS A 195 -25.89 7.72 56.88
C HIS A 195 -24.47 7.68 57.45
N ASN A 196 -24.18 8.48 58.48
CA ASN A 196 -22.88 8.49 59.14
C ASN A 196 -22.60 7.17 59.88
N ARG A 197 -23.62 6.56 60.50
CA ARG A 197 -23.50 5.26 61.15
C ARG A 197 -23.20 4.15 60.14
N VAL A 198 -23.96 4.10 59.04
CA VAL A 198 -23.76 3.13 57.96
C VAL A 198 -22.42 3.35 57.27
N SER A 199 -22.02 4.59 57.02
CA SER A 199 -20.72 4.94 56.45
C SER A 199 -19.58 4.43 57.31
N LYS A 200 -19.63 4.63 58.65
CA LYS A 200 -18.64 4.06 59.58
C LYS A 200 -18.60 2.53 59.51
N SER A 201 -19.76 1.88 59.59
CA SER A 201 -19.87 0.41 59.48
C SER A 201 -19.31 -0.11 58.15
N LEU A 202 -19.57 0.59 57.04
CA LEU A 202 -19.03 0.24 55.72
C LEU A 202 -17.51 0.38 55.68
N THR A 203 -16.95 1.44 56.26
CA THR A 203 -15.48 1.58 56.36
C THR A 203 -14.83 0.52 57.24
N GLU A 204 -15.52 0.01 58.26
CA GLU A 204 -15.04 -1.10 59.10
C GLU A 204 -15.05 -2.42 58.31
N ILE A 205 -16.15 -2.71 57.61
CA ILE A 205 -16.26 -3.89 56.74
C ILE A 205 -15.22 -3.86 55.61
N GLU A 206 -14.97 -2.70 55.01
CA GLU A 206 -13.93 -2.53 53.98
C GLU A 206 -12.54 -2.87 54.54
N LYS A 207 -12.23 -2.42 55.77
CA LYS A 207 -10.97 -2.76 56.45
C LYS A 207 -10.86 -4.25 56.72
N GLU A 208 -11.92 -4.88 57.24
CA GLU A 208 -11.96 -6.33 57.45
C GLU A 208 -11.76 -7.11 56.15
N TYR A 209 -12.42 -6.69 55.07
CA TYR A 209 -12.25 -7.29 53.76
C TYR A 209 -10.80 -7.19 53.24
N GLN A 210 -10.16 -6.02 53.38
CA GLN A 210 -8.75 -5.85 53.02
C GLN A 210 -7.83 -6.73 53.87
N GLN A 211 -8.14 -6.90 55.15
CA GLN A 211 -7.39 -7.81 56.03
C GLN A 211 -7.56 -9.27 55.61
N GLN A 212 -8.80 -9.73 55.41
CA GLN A 212 -9.08 -11.08 54.94
C GLN A 212 -8.45 -11.37 53.57
N LYS A 213 -8.34 -10.36 52.70
CA LYS A 213 -7.65 -10.48 51.42
C LYS A 213 -6.16 -10.74 51.61
N LYS A 214 -5.50 -10.02 52.53
CA LYS A 214 -4.09 -10.26 52.89
C LYS A 214 -3.90 -11.64 53.49
N ASP A 215 -4.75 -12.02 54.45
CA ASP A 215 -4.69 -13.33 55.11
C ASP A 215 -4.88 -14.47 54.08
N ASN A 216 -5.77 -14.30 53.10
CA ASN A 216 -5.94 -15.25 51.99
C ASN A 216 -4.70 -15.36 51.08
N GLU A 217 -4.02 -14.24 50.82
CA GLU A 217 -2.77 -14.25 50.05
C GLU A 217 -1.65 -14.97 50.82
N GLU A 218 -1.57 -14.78 52.13
CA GLU A 218 -0.63 -15.48 53.00
C GLU A 218 -0.94 -16.98 53.07
N LEU A 219 -2.20 -17.37 53.28
CA LEU A 219 -2.63 -18.77 53.26
C LEU A 219 -2.31 -19.44 51.91
N LYS A 220 -2.49 -18.73 50.79
CA LYS A 220 -2.08 -19.23 49.46
C LYS A 220 -0.56 -19.45 49.36
N LYS A 221 0.26 -18.60 49.97
CA LYS A 221 1.72 -18.80 50.02
C LYS A 221 2.08 -20.02 50.85
N ILE A 222 1.51 -20.14 52.05
CA ILE A 222 1.72 -21.29 52.94
C ILE A 222 1.28 -22.59 52.25
N LEU A 223 0.13 -22.60 51.59
CA LEU A 223 -0.37 -23.77 50.86
C LEU A 223 0.57 -24.17 49.72
N LYS A 224 1.13 -23.19 48.98
CA LYS A 224 2.13 -23.45 47.94
C LYS A 224 3.41 -24.04 48.51
N GLU A 225 3.89 -23.53 49.63
CA GLU A 225 5.08 -24.07 50.30
C GLU A 225 4.83 -25.48 50.84
N PHE A 226 3.67 -25.73 51.44
CA PHE A 226 3.30 -27.05 51.95
C PHE A 226 3.12 -28.09 50.84
N LEU A 227 2.47 -27.72 49.73
CA LEU A 227 2.36 -28.59 48.56
C LEU A 227 3.70 -28.78 47.84
N GLY A 228 4.53 -27.73 47.77
CA GLY A 228 5.87 -27.80 47.21
C GLY A 228 6.77 -28.78 47.96
N LYS A 229 6.86 -28.65 49.28
CA LYS A 229 7.65 -29.53 50.15
C LYS A 229 7.18 -30.99 50.08
N ASN A 230 5.87 -31.24 50.13
CA ASN A 230 5.33 -32.60 50.02
C ASN A 230 5.60 -33.26 48.66
N ILE A 231 5.63 -32.48 47.57
CA ILE A 231 5.97 -33.00 46.24
C ILE A 231 7.47 -33.32 46.14
N GLU A 232 8.33 -32.51 46.77
CA GLU A 232 9.79 -32.76 46.82
C GLU A 232 10.13 -33.98 47.67
N GLU A 233 9.58 -34.11 48.87
CA GLU A 233 9.77 -35.27 49.74
C GLU A 233 9.24 -36.58 49.09
N SER A 234 8.12 -36.49 48.37
CA SER A 234 7.55 -37.62 47.62
C SER A 234 8.45 -38.04 46.44
N LYS A 235 9.07 -37.08 45.74
CA LYS A 235 10.04 -37.35 44.67
C LYS A 235 11.33 -37.98 45.21
N GLU A 236 11.85 -37.50 46.34
CA GLU A 236 13.03 -38.09 46.99
C GLU A 236 12.77 -39.51 47.49
N GLN A 237 11.62 -39.78 48.12
CA GLN A 237 11.22 -41.15 48.48
C GLN A 237 11.09 -42.04 47.24
N GLY A 238 10.49 -41.53 46.16
CA GLY A 238 10.38 -42.25 44.89
C GLY A 238 11.75 -42.64 44.31
N LEU A 239 12.73 -41.73 44.34
CA LEU A 239 14.10 -41.99 43.92
C LEU A 239 14.80 -43.02 44.82
N LEU A 240 14.58 -42.96 46.14
CA LEU A 240 15.13 -43.92 47.09
C LEU A 240 14.60 -45.34 46.82
N TYR A 241 13.29 -45.50 46.62
CA TYR A 241 12.69 -46.80 46.28
C TYR A 241 13.18 -47.32 44.94
N LYS A 242 13.35 -46.45 43.94
CA LYS A 242 13.92 -46.82 42.64
C LYS A 242 15.36 -47.32 42.78
N SER A 243 16.23 -46.61 43.51
CA SER A 243 17.60 -47.04 43.77
C SER A 243 17.66 -48.38 44.53
N LYS A 244 16.78 -48.57 45.51
CA LYS A 244 16.69 -49.83 46.27
C LYS A 244 16.22 -51.00 45.40
N TYR A 245 15.29 -50.75 44.48
CA TYR A 245 14.83 -51.74 43.51
C TYR A 245 15.93 -52.12 42.52
N GLU A 246 16.64 -51.13 41.97
CA GLU A 246 17.77 -51.37 41.05
C GLU A 246 18.88 -52.20 41.71
N ARG A 247 19.24 -51.92 42.97
CA ARG A 247 20.18 -52.75 43.74
C ARG A 247 19.68 -54.19 43.90
N LYS A 248 18.40 -54.38 44.21
CA LYS A 248 17.78 -55.71 44.30
C LYS A 248 17.77 -56.45 42.97
N CYS A 249 17.56 -55.75 41.85
CA CYS A 249 17.64 -56.34 40.52
C CYS A 249 19.06 -56.83 40.22
N ILE A 250 20.07 -56.02 40.53
CA ILE A 250 21.49 -56.40 40.37
C ILE A 250 21.81 -57.62 41.24
N GLU A 251 21.35 -57.64 42.49
CA GLU A 251 21.53 -58.77 43.42
C GLU A 251 20.82 -60.04 42.92
N LEU A 252 19.59 -59.92 42.41
CA LEU A 252 18.86 -61.04 41.80
C LEU A 252 19.57 -61.57 40.56
N ASP A 253 20.13 -60.71 39.72
CA ASP A 253 20.88 -61.15 38.55
C ASP A 253 22.19 -61.84 38.94
N TYR A 254 22.86 -61.37 39.99
CA TYR A 254 24.00 -62.06 40.57
C TYR A 254 23.61 -63.45 41.10
N MET A 255 22.53 -63.54 41.87
CA MET A 255 22.02 -64.81 42.41
C MET A 255 21.55 -65.77 41.31
N LYS A 256 20.89 -65.26 40.26
CA LYS A 256 20.53 -66.06 39.07
C LYS A 256 21.76 -66.58 38.34
N LYS A 257 22.80 -65.76 38.17
CA LYS A 257 24.08 -66.21 37.58
C LYS A 257 24.73 -67.30 38.44
N ARG A 258 24.73 -67.13 39.76
CA ARG A 258 25.24 -68.13 40.71
C ARG A 258 24.43 -69.43 40.69
N MET A 259 23.09 -69.35 40.68
CA MET A 259 22.20 -70.50 40.54
C MET A 259 22.43 -71.23 39.22
N LYS A 260 22.54 -70.51 38.09
CA LYS A 260 22.87 -71.12 36.79
C LYS A 260 24.24 -71.80 36.80
N ALA A 261 25.23 -71.24 37.50
CA ALA A 261 26.53 -71.89 37.65
C ALA A 261 26.43 -73.19 38.48
N ILE A 262 25.60 -73.21 39.53
CA ILE A 262 25.32 -74.41 40.34
C ILE A 262 24.51 -75.45 39.54
N GLU A 263 23.49 -75.03 38.78
CA GLU A 263 22.70 -75.91 37.92
C GLU A 263 23.55 -76.50 36.78
N ALA A 264 24.44 -75.71 36.17
CA ALA A 264 25.40 -76.19 35.19
C ALA A 264 26.44 -77.15 35.78
N ALA A 265 26.79 -76.99 37.06
CA ALA A 265 27.64 -77.93 37.79
C ALA A 265 26.89 -79.24 38.13
N ASN A 266 25.61 -79.15 38.53
CA ASN A 266 24.81 -80.30 38.95
C ASN A 266 24.27 -81.12 37.76
N THR A 267 24.01 -80.50 36.60
CA THR A 267 23.59 -81.22 35.38
C THR A 267 24.72 -82.03 34.73
N ARG A 268 25.97 -81.84 35.16
CA ARG A 268 27.10 -82.69 34.75
C ARG A 268 27.29 -83.95 35.60
N ASN A 269 26.60 -84.10 36.75
CA ASN A 269 26.97 -85.10 37.74
C ASN A 269 25.93 -86.16 38.13
N ASN A 270 24.74 -86.24 37.52
CA ASN A 270 23.82 -87.35 37.81
C ASN A 270 22.94 -87.75 36.61
N ARG A 271 23.35 -88.84 35.94
CA ARG A 271 22.49 -89.72 35.13
C ARG A 271 21.90 -90.80 36.05
N SER A 272 20.62 -90.73 36.40
CA SER A 272 19.73 -91.85 36.78
C SER A 272 18.32 -91.28 37.06
N ILE A 273 17.27 -91.64 36.32
CA ILE A 273 16.35 -92.79 36.51
C ILE A 273 15.73 -92.85 37.91
N THR A 274 14.62 -92.14 38.15
CA THR A 274 13.28 -92.68 38.55
C THR A 274 12.27 -91.54 38.88
N PRO A 275 10.95 -91.84 38.92
CA PRO A 275 9.88 -90.86 38.76
C PRO A 275 9.15 -90.45 40.06
N ALA A 276 8.28 -89.45 39.89
CA ALA A 276 6.94 -89.31 40.46
C ALA A 276 6.71 -88.33 41.65
N ILE A 277 5.51 -87.70 41.54
CA ILE A 277 4.59 -87.23 42.59
C ILE A 277 4.59 -85.73 42.98
N ASN A 278 3.50 -85.08 42.54
CA ASN A 278 2.63 -84.06 43.16
C ASN A 278 3.20 -82.87 43.95
N LYS A 279 2.70 -81.68 43.58
CA LYS A 279 1.90 -80.72 44.41
C LYS A 279 1.48 -79.55 43.49
N VAL A 280 0.19 -79.21 43.34
CA VAL A 280 -0.71 -78.50 44.28
C VAL A 280 -0.24 -77.09 44.61
N GLY A 281 -1.12 -76.12 44.34
CA GLY A 281 -1.20 -74.81 45.00
C GLY A 281 -0.66 -73.66 44.14
N ASN A 282 -1.51 -72.84 43.53
CA ASN A 282 -2.38 -71.81 44.10
C ASN A 282 -1.79 -70.41 44.05
N SER A 283 -2.70 -69.51 43.68
CA SER A 283 -2.84 -68.12 44.11
C SER A 283 -2.04 -67.05 43.37
N SER A 284 -2.84 -66.31 42.59
CA SER A 284 -3.08 -64.88 42.79
C SER A 284 -1.89 -63.94 42.70
N GLN A 285 -1.93 -63.07 41.69
CA GLN A 285 -2.25 -61.64 41.92
C GLN A 285 -2.29 -60.84 40.61
N LYS A 286 -3.35 -60.01 40.49
CA LYS A 286 -3.29 -58.58 40.07
C LYS A 286 -3.00 -58.30 38.58
N ASN A 287 -3.49 -57.26 37.92
CA ASN A 287 -4.36 -56.14 38.25
C ASN A 287 -4.56 -55.28 36.97
N LEU A 288 -5.55 -54.38 37.02
CA LEU A 288 -5.58 -53.03 36.43
C LEU A 288 -5.58 -52.84 34.90
N ARG A 289 -6.70 -52.29 34.39
CA ARG A 289 -6.88 -51.31 33.28
C ARG A 289 -8.40 -51.18 33.05
N LYS A 290 -9.10 -50.06 32.88
CA LYS A 290 -8.81 -48.64 32.58
C LYS A 290 -10.02 -47.82 33.05
N ALA A 291 -9.80 -46.64 33.63
CA ALA A 291 -10.75 -45.53 33.56
C ALA A 291 -10.08 -44.41 32.77
N SER A 292 -10.57 -44.12 31.57
CA SER A 292 -10.13 -43.02 30.72
C SER A 292 -11.34 -42.47 29.98
N SER A 293 -11.99 -41.42 30.50
CA SER A 293 -12.98 -40.66 29.70
C SER A 293 -13.32 -39.24 30.17
N THR A 294 -12.80 -38.73 31.30
CA THR A 294 -13.21 -37.39 31.79
C THR A 294 -12.15 -36.29 31.66
N GLU A 295 -10.89 -36.62 31.34
CA GLU A 295 -9.81 -35.63 31.20
C GLU A 295 -9.93 -34.77 29.93
N LYS A 296 -10.53 -35.29 28.84
CA LYS A 296 -10.59 -34.59 27.54
C LYS A 296 -11.68 -33.51 27.45
N MET A 297 -12.67 -33.48 28.34
CA MET A 297 -13.69 -32.42 28.34
C MET A 297 -13.29 -31.17 29.15
N ARG A 298 -12.23 -31.27 29.98
CA ARG A 298 -11.85 -30.19 30.89
C ARG A 298 -10.90 -29.16 30.24
N VAL A 299 -10.03 -29.61 29.35
CA VAL A 299 -9.04 -28.74 28.67
C VAL A 299 -9.71 -27.79 27.67
N GLY A 300 -10.67 -28.27 26.85
CA GLY A 300 -11.35 -27.43 25.85
C GLY A 300 -12.29 -26.36 26.42
N ARG A 301 -12.67 -26.44 27.70
CA ARG A 301 -13.56 -25.45 28.35
C ARG A 301 -12.79 -24.27 28.95
N ILE A 302 -11.52 -24.46 29.32
CA ILE A 302 -10.67 -23.41 29.92
C ILE A 302 -10.10 -22.50 28.83
N GLU A 303 -9.68 -23.03 27.68
CA GLU A 303 -9.18 -22.22 26.56
C GLU A 303 -10.22 -21.24 25.98
N LYS A 304 -11.51 -21.60 26.00
CA LYS A 304 -12.60 -20.72 25.55
C LYS A 304 -12.93 -19.57 26.52
N ILE A 305 -12.56 -19.69 27.80
CA ILE A 305 -12.83 -18.64 28.81
C ILE A 305 -11.72 -17.59 28.78
N VAL A 306 -10.47 -18.00 28.53
CA VAL A 306 -9.32 -17.08 28.42
C VAL A 306 -9.42 -16.21 27.17
N GLN A 307 -9.83 -16.76 26.01
CA GLN A 307 -9.98 -15.95 24.79
C GLN A 307 -11.13 -14.93 24.81
N LYS A 308 -12.16 -15.13 25.66
CA LYS A 308 -13.27 -14.16 25.80
C LYS A 308 -12.88 -12.94 26.63
N THR A 309 -12.02 -13.12 27.63
CA THR A 309 -11.63 -12.04 28.55
C THR A 309 -10.69 -11.03 27.89
N ASP A 310 -9.84 -11.47 26.95
CA ASP A 310 -8.94 -10.58 26.21
C ASP A 310 -9.67 -9.72 25.16
N ARG A 311 -10.76 -10.22 24.56
CA ARG A 311 -11.59 -9.45 23.60
C ARG A 311 -12.42 -8.36 24.30
N GLU A 312 -12.99 -8.65 25.47
CA GLU A 312 -13.77 -7.66 26.24
C GLU A 312 -12.91 -6.52 26.80
N GLN A 313 -11.62 -6.76 27.08
CA GLN A 313 -10.70 -5.70 27.49
C GLN A 313 -10.22 -4.82 26.33
N ALA A 314 -10.23 -5.34 25.10
CA ALA A 314 -9.89 -4.57 23.90
C ALA A 314 -11.02 -3.62 23.46
N GLU A 315 -12.29 -4.00 23.63
CA GLU A 315 -13.45 -3.15 23.28
C GLU A 315 -13.64 -1.96 24.23
N LYS A 316 -13.32 -2.10 25.53
CA LYS A 316 -13.44 -1.00 26.51
C LYS A 316 -12.42 0.13 26.34
N LYS A 317 -11.37 -0.05 25.52
CA LYS A 317 -10.36 0.98 25.23
C LYS A 317 -10.67 1.85 24.01
N ARG A 318 -11.77 1.61 23.29
CA ARG A 318 -12.24 2.48 22.20
C ARG A 318 -13.39 3.36 22.69
N LEU A 319 -13.05 4.53 23.24
CA LEU A 319 -14.03 5.60 23.42
C LEU A 319 -14.33 6.25 22.06
N PRO A 320 -15.60 6.55 21.74
CA PRO A 320 -15.96 7.28 20.53
C PRO A 320 -15.56 8.76 20.66
N LEU A 321 -14.73 9.24 19.72
CA LEU A 321 -14.48 10.67 19.53
C LEU A 321 -15.73 11.30 18.90
N SER A 322 -16.58 11.90 19.72
CA SER A 322 -17.63 12.81 19.26
C SER A 322 -17.46 14.19 19.90
N PHE A 323 -17.21 15.18 19.05
CA PHE A 323 -17.70 16.56 19.12
C PHE A 323 -17.53 17.35 20.44
N THR A 324 -16.55 18.27 20.45
CA THR A 324 -16.73 19.62 20.99
C THR A 324 -15.84 20.62 20.21
N ALA A 325 -16.44 21.44 19.36
CA ALA A 325 -15.88 22.73 18.97
C ALA A 325 -17.04 23.73 18.90
N ARG A 326 -17.28 24.39 20.05
CA ARG A 326 -18.05 25.62 20.15
C ARG A 326 -17.09 26.70 20.66
N ASP A 327 -17.07 27.79 19.90
CA ASP A 327 -16.99 29.17 20.33
C ASP A 327 -15.95 29.54 21.38
N LYS A 328 -14.91 30.23 20.90
CA LYS A 328 -14.30 31.40 21.54
C LYS A 328 -13.41 32.09 20.51
N ASN A 329 -13.88 33.18 19.94
CA ASN A 329 -13.05 34.38 19.84
C ASN A 329 -13.91 35.63 19.79
N ILE A 330 -13.93 36.25 20.96
CA ILE A 330 -14.22 37.65 21.22
C ILE A 330 -12.94 38.41 20.87
N ARG A 331 -12.98 39.24 19.83
CA ARG A 331 -12.53 40.64 19.83
C ARG A 331 -12.87 41.29 18.50
#